data_AF-A0A7Y5W645-F1
#
_entry.id   AF-A0A7Y5W645-F1
#
_cell.length_a   1.000
_cell.length_b   1.000
_cell.length_c   1.000
_cell.angle_alpha   90.00
_cell.angle_beta   90.00
_cell.angle_gamma   90.00
#
_symmetry.space_group_name_H-M   'P 1'
#
loop_
_entity.id
_entity.type
_entity.pdbx_description
1 polymer ?
#
loop_
_entity_poly.entity_id
_entity_poly.type
_entity_poly.pdbx_seq_one_letter_code
_entity_poly.pdbx_strand_id
1 'polypeptide(L)'
;MVDALLALRWMAGYRLLIGALVLSGGGASDGPVFAADFTWIAPGNSAYNAVGAWSPTGTPGAGDMAIFDRYALGGEGETDVTFTTSATNSRMIMRDDDIRLLLGSFTYTLTNSIAATPGIVVAEQGGNISSLRIEGNTLQSNYATIGLASGSYGAVTMTAANWINSQSLLVGLGGDADLILETGSQLNAGRITIGDQVTSSGIVSVTDESTLLRSAQQLVVGAAGDGELYIYDGAIVRSSGAAIARDVDSTGVVSLSGGSWENTGNLDIGGGNASGGIGDLIVDYGSTVTTTGRTRIWDNGLLSIRGGTLVTGSLENLGGIEYLVGVLHLTASDLTIGDSGVLGAVLALTPDMHTIVDQHTTVDVNGSIAAIEGVFSSGTMTNNGRMTVVDGAMQFEGPSTNSPTGRISVVDGTLALGIGAANRLTNQGKLDLLDAVVNGDLHNAAGTTITHGGAVQFNGRVTGDGQLSGGGHVTFAGGFEPSAEATALAFGGDVSFAGTNSLLMQIGGTTPGAEYDQIAIVGSAALAGTLDVQLVGGFIPAAGQSFALLEYGARSGEFDLNLPPLPGSLDWVVNYGPGSLVLSVGSTTLPGDLNGDSLVNRADLVI
;
A
#
# COMPACT_ATOMS: atom_id res chain seq x y z
N MET A 1 -22.99 44.04 6.60
CA MET A 1 -23.56 45.01 5.61
C MET A 1 -23.26 44.46 4.21
N VAL A 2 -23.76 43.23 3.99
CA VAL A 2 -23.30 42.23 3.00
C VAL A 2 -24.53 41.45 2.47
N ASP A 3 -25.71 42.09 2.37
CA ASP A 3 -26.95 41.38 1.95
C ASP A 3 -27.83 42.20 0.99
N ALA A 4 -27.22 42.94 0.06
CA ALA A 4 -27.99 43.65 -0.98
C ALA A 4 -27.33 43.68 -2.36
N LEU A 5 -26.25 42.91 -2.59
CA LEU A 5 -25.53 42.91 -3.87
C LEU A 5 -25.57 41.57 -4.63
N LEU A 6 -26.30 40.56 -4.13
CA LEU A 6 -26.51 39.26 -4.79
C LEU A 6 -27.84 39.17 -5.57
N ALA A 7 -28.75 40.14 -5.43
CA ALA A 7 -30.07 40.12 -6.09
C ALA A 7 -30.13 40.81 -7.45
N LEU A 8 -29.00 41.26 -8.03
CA LEU A 8 -28.99 42.06 -9.26
C LEU A 8 -28.10 41.53 -10.39
N ARG A 9 -27.91 40.20 -10.48
CA ARG A 9 -27.31 39.54 -11.66
C ARG A 9 -28.27 38.64 -12.45
N TRP A 10 -29.54 38.53 -12.05
CA TRP A 10 -30.54 37.63 -12.67
C TRP A 10 -31.59 38.31 -13.58
N MET A 11 -31.38 39.55 -14.04
CA MET A 11 -32.37 40.25 -14.90
C MET A 11 -31.80 40.88 -16.18
N ALA A 12 -30.89 40.20 -16.88
CA ALA A 12 -30.50 40.63 -18.23
C ALA A 12 -30.17 39.46 -19.16
N GLY A 13 -31.15 38.59 -19.42
CA GLY A 13 -31.14 37.66 -20.54
C GLY A 13 -32.26 38.01 -21.50
N TYR A 14 -31.96 38.77 -22.55
CA TYR A 14 -32.92 39.18 -23.56
C TYR A 14 -33.56 37.96 -24.24
N ARG A 15 -34.88 37.97 -24.21
CA ARG A 15 -35.81 37.20 -25.05
C ARG A 15 -35.31 37.16 -26.51
N LEU A 16 -34.95 35.97 -27.01
CA LEU A 16 -35.10 35.68 -28.43
C LEU A 16 -36.35 34.83 -28.61
N LEU A 17 -37.38 35.47 -29.13
CA LEU A 17 -38.62 34.89 -29.59
C LEU A 17 -38.31 34.01 -30.81
N ILE A 18 -38.25 32.69 -30.67
CA ILE A 18 -38.40 31.79 -31.82
C ILE A 18 -39.87 31.37 -31.85
N GLY A 19 -40.63 32.11 -32.66
CA GLY A 19 -41.99 31.78 -33.02
C GLY A 19 -42.05 30.44 -33.76
N ALA A 20 -43.20 29.80 -33.64
CA ALA A 20 -43.60 28.59 -34.32
C ALA A 20 -43.06 28.49 -35.75
N LEU A 21 -42.32 27.41 -36.04
CA LEU A 21 -42.18 26.89 -37.39
C LEU A 21 -42.64 25.44 -37.39
N VAL A 22 -43.95 25.28 -37.58
CA VAL A 22 -44.52 24.08 -38.18
C VAL A 22 -44.04 24.05 -39.62
N LEU A 23 -43.11 23.15 -39.93
CA LEU A 23 -42.87 22.69 -41.30
C LEU A 23 -43.18 21.19 -41.34
N SER A 24 -44.35 20.88 -41.86
CA SER A 24 -44.70 19.59 -42.43
C SER A 24 -43.73 19.25 -43.57
N GLY A 25 -43.04 18.12 -43.45
CA GLY A 25 -42.23 17.54 -44.51
C GLY A 25 -41.75 16.16 -44.11
N GLY A 26 -42.39 15.13 -44.62
CA GLY A 26 -42.16 13.73 -44.26
C GLY A 26 -40.74 13.25 -44.54
N GLY A 27 -40.25 12.43 -43.62
CA GLY A 27 -39.04 11.65 -43.70
C GLY A 27 -38.97 10.81 -42.43
N ALA A 28 -39.56 9.62 -42.50
CA ALA A 28 -39.51 8.64 -41.41
C ALA A 28 -38.05 8.25 -41.15
N SER A 29 -37.52 8.69 -40.01
CA SER A 29 -36.46 8.00 -39.30
C SER A 29 -37.06 7.58 -37.97
N ASP A 30 -37.31 6.27 -37.82
CA ASP A 30 -37.77 5.63 -36.60
C ASP A 30 -36.82 5.95 -35.43
N GLY A 31 -37.11 7.04 -34.71
CA GLY A 31 -36.86 7.10 -33.28
C GLY A 31 -37.92 6.27 -32.56
N PRO A 32 -37.64 5.70 -31.38
CA PRO A 32 -38.65 4.95 -30.65
C PRO A 32 -39.89 5.82 -30.42
N VAL A 33 -41.04 5.32 -30.84
CA VAL A 33 -42.34 5.89 -30.52
C VAL A 33 -42.60 5.63 -29.04
N PHE A 34 -42.49 6.66 -28.20
CA PHE A 34 -42.97 6.59 -26.81
C PHE A 34 -44.50 6.43 -26.83
N ALA A 35 -45.05 5.64 -25.91
CA ALA A 35 -46.48 5.30 -25.94
C ALA A 35 -47.38 6.46 -25.44
N ALA A 36 -47.00 7.13 -24.33
CA ALA A 36 -47.59 8.38 -23.85
C ALA A 36 -46.73 9.05 -22.75
N ASP A 37 -46.94 10.36 -22.54
CA ASP A 37 -46.37 11.13 -21.44
C ASP A 37 -47.39 11.24 -20.29
N PHE A 38 -46.98 10.87 -19.08
CA PHE A 38 -47.78 11.00 -17.87
C PHE A 38 -47.09 11.93 -16.88
N THR A 39 -47.76 13.04 -16.54
CA THR A 39 -47.29 14.00 -15.54
C THR A 39 -47.91 13.70 -14.18
N TRP A 40 -47.09 13.66 -13.14
CA TRP A 40 -47.53 13.52 -11.75
C TRP A 40 -48.24 14.79 -11.31
N ILE A 41 -49.49 14.65 -10.86
CA ILE A 41 -50.37 15.77 -10.48
C ILE A 41 -50.94 15.62 -9.06
N ALA A 42 -50.49 14.60 -8.30
CA ALA A 42 -50.97 14.42 -6.95
C ALA A 42 -50.55 15.61 -6.06
N PRO A 43 -51.48 16.22 -5.31
CA PRO A 43 -51.21 17.44 -4.53
C PRO A 43 -50.38 17.18 -3.26
N GLY A 44 -50.01 15.92 -2.98
CA GLY A 44 -49.22 15.51 -1.83
C GLY A 44 -48.98 14.00 -1.87
N ASN A 45 -48.65 13.42 -0.71
CA ASN A 45 -48.29 12.01 -0.59
C ASN A 45 -49.35 11.09 -1.19
N SER A 46 -48.95 10.22 -2.11
CA SER A 46 -49.87 9.37 -2.84
C SER A 46 -49.22 8.07 -3.29
N ALA A 47 -50.04 7.04 -3.50
CA ALA A 47 -49.56 5.82 -4.13
C ALA A 47 -49.27 6.05 -5.62
N TYR A 48 -48.22 5.41 -6.15
CA TYR A 48 -47.82 5.51 -7.55
C TYR A 48 -48.97 5.18 -8.53
N ASN A 49 -49.79 4.18 -8.17
CA ASN A 49 -50.92 3.71 -8.97
C ASN A 49 -52.27 4.27 -8.52
N ALA A 50 -52.29 5.34 -7.70
CA ALA A 50 -53.54 5.94 -7.25
C ALA A 50 -54.31 6.56 -8.44
N VAL A 51 -55.63 6.37 -8.42
CA VAL A 51 -56.51 6.96 -9.44
C VAL A 51 -56.43 8.49 -9.36
N GLY A 52 -56.10 9.14 -10.47
CA GLY A 52 -55.99 10.59 -10.55
C GLY A 52 -54.63 11.16 -10.11
N ALA A 53 -53.65 10.31 -9.78
CA ALA A 53 -52.30 10.76 -9.47
C ALA A 53 -51.51 11.22 -10.71
N TRP A 54 -51.92 10.78 -11.90
CA TRP A 54 -51.30 11.11 -13.18
C TRP A 54 -52.26 11.79 -14.14
N SER A 55 -51.69 12.63 -15.02
CA SER A 55 -52.34 13.21 -16.18
C SER A 55 -51.60 12.80 -17.46
N PRO A 56 -52.28 12.20 -18.47
CA PRO A 56 -53.71 11.85 -18.51
C PRO A 56 -54.08 10.79 -17.45
N THR A 57 -55.36 10.69 -17.11
CA THR A 57 -55.83 9.77 -16.06
C THR A 57 -55.50 8.32 -16.41
N GLY A 58 -54.68 7.68 -15.56
CA GLY A 58 -54.23 6.29 -15.73
C GLY A 58 -52.98 6.05 -14.89
N THR A 59 -52.41 4.84 -14.97
CA THR A 59 -51.10 4.53 -14.39
C THR A 59 -50.11 4.35 -15.54
N PRO A 60 -48.94 5.00 -15.52
CA PRO A 60 -47.95 4.89 -16.58
C PRO A 60 -47.44 3.45 -16.72
N GLY A 61 -47.46 2.90 -17.93
CA GLY A 61 -46.99 1.55 -18.27
C GLY A 61 -45.59 1.51 -18.91
N ALA A 62 -45.17 0.32 -19.34
CA ALA A 62 -43.78 0.03 -19.72
C ALA A 62 -43.25 0.83 -20.92
N GLY A 63 -44.11 1.30 -21.82
CA GLY A 63 -43.74 2.15 -22.97
C GLY A 63 -43.84 3.65 -22.69
N ASP A 64 -44.32 4.04 -21.51
CA ASP A 64 -44.68 5.42 -21.17
C ASP A 64 -43.55 6.15 -20.44
N MET A 65 -43.62 7.47 -20.45
CA MET A 65 -42.73 8.35 -19.68
C MET A 65 -43.47 8.88 -18.45
N ALA A 66 -42.87 8.70 -17.27
CA ALA A 66 -43.33 9.28 -16.01
C ALA A 66 -42.59 10.60 -15.75
N ILE A 67 -43.31 11.71 -15.62
CA ILE A 67 -42.77 13.07 -15.47
C ILE A 67 -43.20 13.64 -14.13
N PHE A 68 -42.26 14.15 -13.34
CA PHE A 68 -42.49 14.90 -12.12
C PHE A 68 -42.07 16.36 -12.34
N ASP A 69 -43.04 17.27 -12.24
CA ASP A 69 -42.92 18.68 -12.62
C ASP A 69 -43.98 19.53 -11.89
N ARG A 70 -44.24 19.24 -10.61
CA ARG A 70 -45.35 19.87 -9.87
C ARG A 70 -45.12 21.35 -9.57
N TYR A 71 -43.89 21.84 -9.54
CA TYR A 71 -43.65 23.26 -9.29
C TYR A 71 -44.30 24.13 -10.38
N ALA A 72 -44.32 23.67 -11.63
CA ALA A 72 -45.06 24.31 -12.73
C ALA A 72 -46.59 24.37 -12.50
N LEU A 73 -47.11 23.58 -11.56
CA LEU A 73 -48.51 23.49 -11.16
C LEU A 73 -48.78 24.14 -9.78
N GLY A 74 -47.77 24.80 -9.18
CA GLY A 74 -47.86 25.43 -7.86
C GLY A 74 -47.71 24.47 -6.68
N GLY A 75 -47.14 23.27 -6.89
CA GLY A 75 -46.76 22.36 -5.81
C GLY A 75 -45.47 22.81 -5.13
N GLU A 76 -45.42 22.70 -3.79
CA GLU A 76 -44.24 23.01 -2.98
C GLU A 76 -43.90 21.84 -2.05
N GLY A 77 -42.61 21.58 -1.86
CA GLY A 77 -42.09 20.63 -0.87
C GLY A 77 -42.03 19.16 -1.32
N GLU A 78 -41.20 18.41 -0.59
CA GLU A 78 -41.00 16.97 -0.80
C GLU A 78 -42.33 16.21 -0.74
N THR A 79 -42.54 15.26 -1.65
CA THR A 79 -43.75 14.43 -1.69
C THR A 79 -43.44 12.96 -1.84
N ASP A 80 -44.09 12.16 -1.00
CA ASP A 80 -43.94 10.71 -1.01
C ASP A 80 -44.74 10.08 -2.14
N VAL A 81 -44.05 9.30 -2.97
CA VAL A 81 -44.63 8.41 -3.97
C VAL A 81 -44.47 6.99 -3.47
N THR A 82 -45.55 6.42 -2.94
CA THR A 82 -45.54 5.09 -2.33
C THR A 82 -45.84 4.00 -3.37
N PHE A 83 -44.96 3.01 -3.48
CA PHE A 83 -45.19 1.86 -4.34
C PHE A 83 -45.98 0.79 -3.58
N THR A 84 -47.08 0.34 -4.18
CA THR A 84 -47.91 -0.78 -3.68
C THR A 84 -47.81 -2.02 -4.56
N THR A 85 -47.18 -1.87 -5.73
CA THR A 85 -46.83 -2.92 -6.70
C THR A 85 -45.56 -2.49 -7.44
N SER A 86 -44.83 -3.44 -8.02
CA SER A 86 -43.74 -3.09 -8.96
C SER A 86 -44.29 -2.31 -10.16
N ALA A 87 -43.50 -1.37 -10.67
CA ALA A 87 -43.85 -0.57 -11.83
C ALA A 87 -42.77 -0.67 -12.90
N THR A 88 -43.16 -0.42 -14.15
CA THR A 88 -42.24 -0.40 -15.29
C THR A 88 -42.62 0.74 -16.20
N ASN A 89 -41.63 1.55 -16.58
CA ASN A 89 -41.78 2.62 -17.57
C ASN A 89 -40.65 2.60 -18.58
N SER A 90 -40.79 3.38 -19.65
CA SER A 90 -39.69 3.66 -20.54
C SER A 90 -38.69 4.56 -19.83
N ARG A 91 -39.18 5.69 -19.29
CA ARG A 91 -38.36 6.73 -18.65
C ARG A 91 -39.05 7.33 -17.43
N MET A 92 -38.25 7.82 -16.49
CA MET A 92 -38.64 8.72 -15.39
C MET A 92 -37.87 10.03 -15.52
N ILE A 93 -38.59 11.16 -15.55
CA ILE A 93 -38.02 12.50 -15.67
C ILE A 93 -38.44 13.34 -14.46
N MET A 94 -37.46 13.85 -13.71
CA MET A 94 -37.65 14.93 -12.75
C MET A 94 -37.24 16.25 -13.41
N ARG A 95 -38.16 17.21 -13.41
CA ARG A 95 -37.90 18.58 -13.85
C ARG A 95 -37.71 19.48 -12.63
N ASP A 96 -38.77 20.12 -12.17
CA ASP A 96 -38.76 21.04 -11.05
C ASP A 96 -39.70 20.49 -9.96
N ASP A 97 -39.19 19.52 -9.19
CA ASP A 97 -39.96 18.80 -8.18
C ASP A 97 -39.03 18.11 -7.15
N ASP A 98 -39.61 17.84 -5.98
CA ASP A 98 -38.97 17.15 -4.87
C ASP A 98 -39.76 15.88 -4.54
N ILE A 99 -39.21 14.71 -4.88
CA ILE A 99 -39.92 13.44 -4.81
C ILE A 99 -39.15 12.42 -3.98
N ARG A 100 -39.87 11.79 -3.03
CA ARG A 100 -39.38 10.63 -2.30
C ARG A 100 -40.08 9.37 -2.77
N LEU A 101 -39.35 8.48 -3.44
CA LEU A 101 -39.83 7.17 -3.84
C LEU A 101 -39.72 6.20 -2.66
N LEU A 102 -40.88 5.80 -2.13
CA LEU A 102 -40.98 4.76 -1.11
C LEU A 102 -41.28 3.42 -1.80
N LEU A 103 -40.22 2.69 -2.17
CA LEU A 103 -40.32 1.46 -2.95
C LEU A 103 -40.83 0.27 -2.11
N GLY A 104 -40.68 0.29 -0.79
CA GLY A 104 -41.04 -0.83 0.08
C GLY A 104 -40.35 -2.12 -0.38
N SER A 105 -41.12 -3.17 -0.68
CA SER A 105 -40.59 -4.43 -1.24
C SER A 105 -40.58 -4.49 -2.78
N PHE A 106 -40.97 -3.42 -3.47
CA PHE A 106 -41.23 -3.42 -4.91
C PHE A 106 -40.04 -2.96 -5.74
N THR A 107 -40.08 -3.27 -7.03
CA THR A 107 -39.07 -2.84 -8.00
C THR A 107 -39.66 -1.80 -8.94
N TYR A 108 -38.91 -0.73 -9.19
CA TYR A 108 -39.23 0.21 -10.26
C TYR A 108 -38.22 0.05 -11.40
N THR A 109 -38.69 -0.34 -12.59
CA THR A 109 -37.84 -0.62 -13.75
C THR A 109 -38.04 0.40 -14.87
N LEU A 110 -36.94 1.04 -15.29
CA LEU A 110 -36.88 2.00 -16.40
C LEU A 110 -36.16 1.34 -17.58
N THR A 111 -36.93 1.05 -18.63
CA THR A 111 -36.51 0.14 -19.71
C THR A 111 -35.76 0.82 -20.84
N ASN A 112 -35.78 2.16 -20.94
CA ASN A 112 -35.11 2.83 -22.05
C ASN A 112 -33.59 2.57 -22.01
N SER A 113 -33.06 2.13 -23.14
CA SER A 113 -31.68 1.67 -23.31
C SER A 113 -30.87 2.56 -24.25
N ILE A 114 -31.34 3.79 -24.47
CA ILE A 114 -30.70 4.78 -25.34
C ILE A 114 -29.99 5.83 -24.47
N ALA A 115 -28.69 6.02 -24.68
CA ALA A 115 -27.88 6.98 -23.91
C ALA A 115 -28.36 8.43 -24.08
N ALA A 116 -28.74 8.83 -25.30
CA ALA A 116 -29.21 10.18 -25.60
C ALA A 116 -30.56 10.53 -24.96
N THR A 117 -31.32 9.53 -24.51
CA THR A 117 -32.59 9.71 -23.79
C THR A 117 -32.58 8.80 -22.56
N PRO A 118 -31.88 9.16 -21.47
CA PRO A 118 -31.68 8.27 -20.34
C PRO A 118 -33.01 7.76 -19.76
N GLY A 119 -32.99 6.54 -19.20
CA GLY A 119 -34.13 5.97 -18.51
C GLY A 119 -34.49 6.75 -17.23
N ILE A 120 -33.51 7.39 -16.60
CA ILE A 120 -33.72 8.31 -15.48
C ILE A 120 -33.03 9.63 -15.80
N VAL A 121 -33.77 10.73 -15.69
CA VAL A 121 -33.20 12.09 -15.76
C VAL A 121 -33.67 12.87 -14.54
N VAL A 122 -32.74 13.46 -13.80
CA VAL A 122 -33.01 14.43 -12.73
C VAL A 122 -32.47 15.79 -13.14
N ALA A 123 -33.31 16.82 -13.06
CA ALA A 123 -33.06 18.17 -13.58
C ALA A 123 -32.76 18.19 -15.09
N GLU A 124 -33.80 17.90 -15.89
CA GLU A 124 -33.72 17.76 -17.35
C GLU A 124 -33.34 19.06 -18.08
N GLN A 125 -33.89 20.22 -17.70
CA GLN A 125 -33.80 21.46 -18.47
C GLN A 125 -33.08 22.56 -17.68
N GLY A 126 -32.49 23.53 -18.38
CA GLY A 126 -31.81 24.66 -17.75
C GLY A 126 -32.76 25.45 -16.83
N GLY A 127 -32.30 25.77 -15.63
CA GLY A 127 -33.10 26.41 -14.58
C GLY A 127 -33.96 25.45 -13.74
N ASN A 128 -34.02 24.16 -14.07
CA ASN A 128 -34.68 23.17 -13.22
C ASN A 128 -33.85 22.87 -11.97
N ILE A 129 -34.52 22.80 -10.83
CA ILE A 129 -33.96 22.35 -9.55
C ILE A 129 -34.84 21.19 -9.08
N SER A 130 -34.30 19.98 -9.02
CA SER A 130 -35.06 18.83 -8.53
C SER A 130 -34.29 17.95 -7.58
N SER A 131 -35.02 17.34 -6.66
CA SER A 131 -34.50 16.32 -5.77
C SER A 131 -35.28 15.00 -5.90
N LEU A 132 -34.54 13.89 -5.87
CA LEU A 132 -35.07 12.54 -5.85
C LEU A 132 -34.49 11.79 -4.64
N ARG A 133 -35.34 11.42 -3.70
CA ARG A 133 -34.98 10.50 -2.62
C ARG A 133 -35.49 9.10 -2.91
N ILE A 134 -34.67 8.08 -2.69
CA ILE A 134 -35.01 6.68 -2.95
C ILE A 134 -34.85 5.87 -1.68
N GLU A 135 -35.91 5.16 -1.28
CA GLU A 135 -35.91 4.29 -0.12
C GLU A 135 -36.61 2.96 -0.40
N GLY A 136 -36.16 1.89 0.27
CA GLY A 136 -36.78 0.57 0.18
C GLY A 136 -35.99 -0.37 -0.73
N ASN A 137 -36.66 -1.03 -1.68
CA ASN A 137 -36.04 -2.12 -2.44
C ASN A 137 -35.26 -1.62 -3.67
N THR A 138 -35.71 -1.89 -4.91
CA THR A 138 -34.83 -1.80 -6.08
C THR A 138 -35.33 -0.80 -7.13
N LEU A 139 -34.48 0.15 -7.53
CA LEU A 139 -34.60 0.96 -8.74
C LEU A 139 -33.70 0.37 -9.85
N GLN A 140 -34.23 0.19 -11.06
CA GLN A 140 -33.47 -0.34 -12.19
C GLN A 140 -33.53 0.60 -13.39
N SER A 141 -32.39 0.84 -14.02
CA SER A 141 -32.27 1.64 -15.24
C SER A 141 -31.16 1.09 -16.14
N ASN A 142 -31.13 1.53 -17.40
CA ASN A 142 -29.95 1.31 -18.25
C ASN A 142 -29.00 2.50 -18.20
N TYR A 143 -29.51 3.68 -18.56
CA TYR A 143 -28.79 4.95 -18.51
C TYR A 143 -29.49 5.89 -17.54
N ALA A 144 -28.70 6.65 -16.79
CA ALA A 144 -29.21 7.64 -15.86
C ALA A 144 -28.36 8.91 -15.89
N THR A 145 -29.01 10.06 -15.68
CA THR A 145 -28.36 11.37 -15.63
C THR A 145 -28.96 12.22 -14.53
N ILE A 146 -28.11 12.85 -13.73
CA ILE A 146 -28.45 13.86 -12.73
C ILE A 146 -27.78 15.16 -13.21
N GLY A 147 -28.52 16.25 -13.33
CA GLY A 147 -28.01 17.52 -13.86
C GLY A 147 -27.74 17.46 -15.38
N LEU A 148 -28.79 17.29 -16.19
CA LEU A 148 -28.64 17.05 -17.63
C LEU A 148 -28.22 18.30 -18.43
N ALA A 149 -28.86 19.44 -18.18
CA ALA A 149 -28.69 20.66 -18.97
C ALA A 149 -27.91 21.74 -18.22
N SER A 150 -27.19 22.58 -18.95
CA SER A 150 -26.48 23.72 -18.37
C SER A 150 -27.42 24.64 -17.57
N GLY A 151 -26.99 24.99 -16.35
CA GLY A 151 -27.76 25.77 -15.40
C GLY A 151 -28.91 25.02 -14.72
N SER A 152 -28.99 23.69 -14.83
CA SER A 152 -29.85 22.85 -14.01
C SER A 152 -29.11 22.33 -12.78
N TYR A 153 -29.84 22.00 -11.71
CA TYR A 153 -29.30 21.36 -10.51
C TYR A 153 -30.16 20.16 -10.11
N GLY A 154 -29.56 18.97 -10.07
CA GLY A 154 -30.23 17.74 -9.68
C GLY A 154 -29.62 17.12 -8.43
N ALA A 155 -30.45 16.72 -7.47
CA ALA A 155 -29.99 16.02 -6.27
C ALA A 155 -30.63 14.63 -6.19
N VAL A 156 -29.84 13.61 -5.86
CA VAL A 156 -30.34 12.27 -5.56
C VAL A 156 -29.81 11.80 -4.20
N THR A 157 -30.70 11.32 -3.34
CA THR A 157 -30.33 10.71 -2.06
C THR A 157 -30.87 9.29 -1.98
N MET A 158 -30.03 8.33 -1.61
CA MET A 158 -30.44 6.96 -1.34
C MET A 158 -30.26 6.65 0.14
N THR A 159 -31.29 6.04 0.74
CA THR A 159 -31.22 5.50 2.10
C THR A 159 -31.77 4.08 2.09
N ALA A 160 -30.95 3.10 2.50
CA ALA A 160 -31.32 1.68 2.54
C ALA A 160 -31.98 1.16 1.24
N ALA A 161 -31.49 1.60 0.07
CA ALA A 161 -32.05 1.28 -1.24
C ALA A 161 -31.01 0.66 -2.19
N ASN A 162 -31.49 -0.10 -3.19
CA ASN A 162 -30.66 -0.70 -4.23
C ASN A 162 -30.93 -0.04 -5.59
N TRP A 163 -29.91 0.49 -6.25
CA TRP A 163 -30.01 1.04 -7.61
C TRP A 163 -29.08 0.29 -8.56
N ILE A 164 -29.69 -0.40 -9.53
CA ILE A 164 -28.98 -1.12 -10.60
C ILE A 164 -29.10 -0.32 -11.90
N ASN A 165 -28.01 0.30 -12.34
CA ASN A 165 -27.91 1.00 -13.62
C ASN A 165 -27.00 0.23 -14.59
N SER A 166 -27.56 -0.46 -15.58
CA SER A 166 -26.77 -1.42 -16.38
C SER A 166 -25.68 -0.80 -17.26
N GLN A 167 -25.76 0.50 -17.57
CA GLN A 167 -24.83 1.24 -18.42
C GLN A 167 -24.30 2.49 -17.69
N SER A 168 -24.21 3.64 -18.37
CA SER A 168 -23.60 4.85 -17.80
C SER A 168 -24.55 5.56 -16.83
N LEU A 169 -24.02 5.98 -15.69
CA LEU A 169 -24.60 6.93 -14.75
C LEU A 169 -23.74 8.21 -14.81
N LEU A 170 -24.39 9.34 -15.10
CA LEU A 170 -23.75 10.65 -15.20
C LEU A 170 -24.26 11.53 -14.07
N VAL A 171 -23.35 12.04 -13.24
CA VAL A 171 -23.62 12.98 -12.15
C VAL A 171 -23.00 14.32 -12.56
N GLY A 172 -23.83 15.25 -13.01
CA GLY A 172 -23.40 16.53 -13.56
C GLY A 172 -22.97 16.36 -15.01
N LEU A 173 -23.93 16.14 -15.92
CA LEU A 173 -23.64 16.02 -17.35
C LEU A 173 -23.31 17.39 -17.95
N GLY A 174 -24.29 18.28 -17.99
CA GLY A 174 -24.12 19.67 -18.46
C GLY A 174 -24.45 20.69 -17.37
N GLY A 175 -25.21 20.30 -16.34
CA GLY A 175 -25.53 21.11 -15.17
C GLY A 175 -24.86 20.58 -13.91
N ASP A 176 -25.31 21.05 -12.76
CA ASP A 176 -24.78 20.67 -11.46
C ASP A 176 -25.56 19.49 -10.88
N ALA A 177 -24.88 18.63 -10.12
CA ALA A 177 -25.53 17.47 -9.54
C ALA A 177 -24.90 16.95 -8.25
N ASP A 178 -25.75 16.50 -7.34
CA ASP A 178 -25.37 15.81 -6.12
C ASP A 178 -25.97 14.39 -6.09
N LEU A 179 -25.16 13.42 -5.68
CA LEU A 179 -25.60 12.05 -5.40
C LEU A 179 -25.07 11.61 -4.03
N ILE A 180 -25.99 11.38 -3.11
CA ILE A 180 -25.68 11.01 -1.73
C ILE A 180 -26.16 9.58 -1.47
N LEU A 181 -25.23 8.71 -1.09
CA LEU A 181 -25.50 7.35 -0.66
C LEU A 181 -25.31 7.26 0.86
N GLU A 182 -26.41 7.11 1.58
CA GLU A 182 -26.45 6.95 3.03
C GLU A 182 -26.57 5.47 3.42
N THR A 183 -26.57 5.21 4.73
CA THR A 183 -26.64 3.89 5.36
C THR A 183 -27.51 2.88 4.61
N GLY A 184 -26.91 1.72 4.30
CA GLY A 184 -27.55 0.58 3.67
C GLY A 184 -27.76 0.69 2.16
N SER A 185 -27.27 1.75 1.53
CA SER A 185 -27.49 1.97 0.09
C SER A 185 -26.51 1.18 -0.77
N GLN A 186 -27.01 0.63 -1.87
CA GLN A 186 -26.23 -0.17 -2.81
C GLN A 186 -26.46 0.37 -4.22
N LEU A 187 -25.46 1.02 -4.82
CA LEU A 187 -25.52 1.50 -6.20
C LEU A 187 -24.53 0.72 -7.06
N ASN A 188 -25.03 0.06 -8.09
CA ASN A 188 -24.21 -0.63 -9.09
C ASN A 188 -24.49 -0.06 -10.48
N ALA A 189 -23.50 0.59 -11.08
CA ALA A 189 -23.55 1.15 -12.41
C ALA A 189 -22.54 0.50 -13.37
N GLY A 190 -22.80 0.54 -14.67
CA GLY A 190 -21.84 0.14 -15.70
C GLY A 190 -20.59 1.03 -15.68
N ARG A 191 -20.74 2.31 -16.06
CA ARG A 191 -19.72 3.37 -15.95
C ARG A 191 -20.29 4.50 -15.12
N ILE A 192 -19.47 5.10 -14.25
CA ILE A 192 -19.87 6.29 -13.47
C ILE A 192 -18.99 7.46 -13.91
N THR A 193 -19.61 8.62 -14.14
CA THR A 193 -18.89 9.86 -14.44
C THR A 193 -19.47 11.00 -13.65
N ILE A 194 -18.60 11.74 -12.99
CA ILE A 194 -18.89 12.86 -12.12
C ILE A 194 -18.26 14.09 -12.76
N GLY A 195 -19.05 15.10 -13.14
CA GLY A 195 -18.57 16.27 -13.91
C GLY A 195 -18.19 15.92 -15.35
N ASP A 196 -19.16 15.61 -16.21
CA ASP A 196 -18.90 15.09 -17.57
C ASP A 196 -18.45 16.16 -18.58
N GLN A 197 -19.13 17.30 -18.66
CA GLN A 197 -18.87 18.36 -19.65
C GLN A 197 -18.25 19.61 -19.04
N VAL A 198 -17.69 20.45 -19.90
CA VAL A 198 -17.15 21.76 -19.52
C VAL A 198 -18.21 22.57 -18.78
N THR A 199 -17.84 23.18 -17.65
CA THR A 199 -18.69 23.94 -16.71
C THR A 199 -19.75 23.15 -15.92
N SER A 200 -19.86 21.83 -16.08
CA SER A 200 -20.72 21.02 -15.22
C SER A 200 -19.99 20.66 -13.92
N SER A 201 -20.73 20.57 -12.82
CA SER A 201 -20.22 20.09 -11.53
C SER A 201 -20.96 18.84 -11.09
N GLY A 202 -20.23 17.83 -10.61
CA GLY A 202 -20.82 16.66 -9.98
C GLY A 202 -20.21 16.39 -8.62
N ILE A 203 -21.03 16.05 -7.63
CA ILE A 203 -20.59 15.65 -6.30
C ILE A 203 -21.22 14.31 -5.96
N VAL A 204 -20.40 13.36 -5.50
CA VAL A 204 -20.87 12.09 -4.97
C VAL A 204 -20.35 11.91 -3.56
N SER A 205 -21.24 11.61 -2.62
CA SER A 205 -20.89 11.30 -1.23
C SER A 205 -21.36 9.89 -0.88
N VAL A 206 -20.46 9.08 -0.34
CA VAL A 206 -20.73 7.70 0.10
C VAL A 206 -20.32 7.58 1.57
N THR A 207 -21.28 7.25 2.44
CA THR A 207 -21.06 7.17 3.89
C THR A 207 -21.63 5.88 4.46
N ASP A 208 -21.13 5.47 5.62
CA ASP A 208 -21.52 4.26 6.36
C ASP A 208 -20.97 2.95 5.77
N GLU A 209 -20.51 2.05 6.66
CA GLU A 209 -19.89 0.76 6.32
C GLU A 209 -20.79 -0.20 5.53
N SER A 210 -22.11 -0.02 5.61
CA SER A 210 -23.09 -0.85 4.88
C SER A 210 -23.40 -0.30 3.48
N THR A 211 -22.77 0.80 3.08
CA THR A 211 -23.01 1.47 1.80
C THR A 211 -21.97 1.09 0.75
N LEU A 212 -22.44 0.78 -0.46
CA LEU A 212 -21.60 0.41 -1.60
C LEU A 212 -21.91 1.28 -2.82
N LEU A 213 -20.87 1.90 -3.38
CA LEU A 213 -20.86 2.44 -4.74
C LEU A 213 -20.00 1.55 -5.63
N ARG A 214 -20.55 1.03 -6.72
CA ARG A 214 -19.81 0.20 -7.68
C ARG A 214 -19.94 0.74 -9.10
N SER A 215 -18.80 0.98 -9.73
CA SER A 215 -18.67 1.09 -11.19
C SER A 215 -18.11 -0.23 -11.74
N ALA A 216 -18.87 -0.93 -12.59
CA ALA A 216 -18.43 -2.19 -13.19
C ALA A 216 -17.32 -2.00 -14.24
N GLN A 217 -17.20 -0.80 -14.78
CA GLN A 217 -16.19 -0.36 -15.74
C GLN A 217 -15.36 0.77 -15.10
N GLN A 218 -15.18 1.89 -15.80
CA GLN A 218 -14.41 3.03 -15.31
C GLN A 218 -15.23 3.91 -14.34
N LEU A 219 -14.60 4.38 -13.29
CA LEU A 219 -15.07 5.51 -12.48
C LEU A 219 -14.29 6.77 -12.88
N VAL A 220 -14.98 7.83 -13.32
CA VAL A 220 -14.33 9.10 -13.71
C VAL A 220 -14.83 10.22 -12.81
N VAL A 221 -13.89 10.91 -12.17
CA VAL A 221 -14.15 12.04 -11.26
C VAL A 221 -13.50 13.29 -11.85
N GLY A 222 -14.30 14.19 -12.40
CA GLY A 222 -13.85 15.26 -13.28
C GLY A 222 -13.47 14.70 -14.64
N ALA A 223 -14.41 14.67 -15.60
CA ALA A 223 -14.11 14.31 -16.98
C ALA A 223 -13.61 15.53 -17.75
N ALA A 224 -14.52 16.37 -18.27
CA ALA A 224 -14.20 17.71 -18.78
C ALA A 224 -14.72 18.84 -17.88
N GLY A 225 -15.55 18.51 -16.88
CA GLY A 225 -16.04 19.44 -15.86
C GLY A 225 -15.37 19.21 -14.51
N ASP A 226 -16.03 19.69 -13.45
CA ASP A 226 -15.58 19.54 -12.07
C ASP A 226 -16.28 18.34 -11.42
N GLY A 227 -15.51 17.45 -10.81
CA GLY A 227 -16.05 16.28 -10.13
C GLY A 227 -15.44 16.06 -8.76
N GLU A 228 -16.29 15.71 -7.80
CA GLU A 228 -15.89 15.41 -6.43
C GLU A 228 -16.49 14.08 -5.97
N LEU A 229 -15.66 13.26 -5.31
CA LEU A 229 -16.07 12.01 -4.67
C LEU A 229 -15.57 11.94 -3.24
N TYR A 230 -16.49 11.75 -2.32
CA TYR A 230 -16.24 11.65 -0.90
C TYR A 230 -16.61 10.25 -0.38
N ILE A 231 -15.69 9.63 0.34
CA ILE A 231 -15.83 8.27 0.88
C ILE A 231 -15.54 8.29 2.38
N TYR A 232 -16.57 8.11 3.20
CA TYR A 232 -16.52 8.33 4.65
C TYR A 232 -17.02 7.14 5.45
N ASP A 233 -16.65 7.09 6.74
CA ASP A 233 -17.28 6.28 7.78
C ASP A 233 -17.45 4.80 7.41
N GLY A 234 -16.39 4.18 6.90
CA GLY A 234 -16.36 2.76 6.51
C GLY A 234 -16.95 2.44 5.15
N ALA A 235 -17.50 3.41 4.42
CA ALA A 235 -18.12 3.19 3.12
C ALA A 235 -17.16 2.55 2.09
N ILE A 236 -17.74 1.79 1.16
CA ILE A 236 -16.97 1.03 0.17
C ILE A 236 -17.27 1.55 -1.24
N VAL A 237 -16.22 1.86 -2.00
CA VAL A 237 -16.28 2.14 -3.43
C VAL A 237 -15.54 1.06 -4.20
N ARG A 238 -16.09 0.62 -5.34
CA ARG A 238 -15.47 -0.37 -6.24
C ARG A 238 -15.43 0.12 -7.69
N SER A 239 -14.31 -0.08 -8.37
CA SER A 239 -14.16 0.21 -9.80
C SER A 239 -13.26 -0.80 -10.53
N SER A 240 -13.39 -0.89 -11.86
CA SER A 240 -12.51 -1.71 -12.72
C SER A 240 -11.45 -0.88 -13.47
N GLY A 241 -11.34 0.39 -13.13
CA GLY A 241 -10.44 1.39 -13.68
C GLY A 241 -10.92 2.77 -13.25
N ALA A 242 -10.01 3.74 -13.16
CA ALA A 242 -10.34 5.05 -12.63
C ALA A 242 -9.52 6.18 -13.24
N ALA A 243 -10.14 7.35 -13.38
CA ALA A 243 -9.46 8.58 -13.76
C ALA A 243 -9.98 9.76 -12.92
N ILE A 244 -9.06 10.58 -12.43
CA ILE A 244 -9.34 11.81 -11.70
C ILE A 244 -8.82 12.98 -12.54
N ALA A 245 -9.69 13.95 -12.86
CA ALA A 245 -9.42 15.08 -13.76
C ALA A 245 -8.91 14.64 -15.14
N ARG A 246 -9.74 13.87 -15.84
CA ARG A 246 -9.34 13.10 -17.02
C ARG A 246 -8.91 13.98 -18.20
N ASP A 247 -9.71 14.98 -18.53
CA ASP A 247 -9.51 15.82 -19.70
C ASP A 247 -8.90 17.18 -19.30
N VAL A 248 -8.29 17.89 -20.25
CA VAL A 248 -7.64 19.19 -19.99
C VAL A 248 -8.66 20.19 -19.43
N ASP A 249 -8.20 21.05 -18.51
CA ASP A 249 -8.99 22.07 -17.80
C ASP A 249 -10.10 21.54 -16.87
N SER A 250 -10.21 20.22 -16.68
CA SER A 250 -11.09 19.62 -15.67
C SER A 250 -10.51 19.71 -14.26
N THR A 251 -11.37 19.60 -13.25
CA THR A 251 -10.97 19.40 -11.84
C THR A 251 -11.56 18.11 -11.32
N GLY A 252 -10.75 17.30 -10.66
CA GLY A 252 -11.20 16.05 -10.05
C GLY A 252 -10.64 15.93 -8.65
N VAL A 253 -11.51 15.70 -7.66
CA VAL A 253 -11.10 15.49 -6.26
C VAL A 253 -11.72 14.20 -5.74
N VAL A 254 -10.89 13.32 -5.20
CA VAL A 254 -11.34 12.15 -4.45
C VAL A 254 -10.75 12.23 -3.06
N SER A 255 -11.62 12.23 -2.04
CA SER A 255 -11.21 12.30 -0.64
C SER A 255 -11.81 11.13 0.14
N LEU A 256 -10.93 10.39 0.83
CA LEU A 256 -11.31 9.30 1.70
C LEU A 256 -10.95 9.63 3.14
N SER A 257 -11.90 9.55 4.06
CA SER A 257 -11.66 9.63 5.52
C SER A 257 -12.43 8.51 6.23
N GLY A 258 -11.72 7.43 6.59
CA GLY A 258 -12.28 6.23 7.22
C GLY A 258 -12.97 5.26 6.26
N GLY A 259 -12.96 5.51 4.95
CA GLY A 259 -13.59 4.67 3.92
C GLY A 259 -12.60 3.86 3.09
N SER A 260 -13.12 2.98 2.21
CA SER A 260 -12.30 2.11 1.35
C SER A 260 -12.66 2.26 -0.13
N TRP A 261 -11.63 2.27 -0.99
CA TRP A 261 -11.80 2.19 -2.44
C TRP A 261 -10.98 1.03 -3.02
N GLU A 262 -11.67 0.07 -3.64
CA GLU A 262 -11.09 -1.06 -4.36
C GLU A 262 -11.17 -0.83 -5.88
N ASN A 263 -10.04 -0.58 -6.52
CA ASN A 263 -9.91 -0.44 -7.96
C ASN A 263 -9.14 -1.63 -8.55
N THR A 264 -9.77 -2.43 -9.41
CA THR A 264 -9.13 -3.62 -10.01
C THR A 264 -8.36 -3.34 -11.30
N GLY A 265 -8.44 -2.10 -11.80
CA GLY A 265 -7.74 -1.65 -13.01
C GLY A 265 -6.62 -0.66 -12.72
N ASN A 266 -6.33 0.21 -13.69
CA ASN A 266 -5.43 1.34 -13.50
C ASN A 266 -6.16 2.52 -12.84
N LEU A 267 -5.41 3.36 -12.15
CA LEU A 267 -5.83 4.64 -11.59
C LEU A 267 -4.94 5.74 -12.18
N ASP A 268 -5.53 6.70 -12.87
CA ASP A 268 -4.83 7.87 -13.40
C ASP A 268 -5.28 9.13 -12.66
N ILE A 269 -4.34 9.94 -12.16
CA ILE A 269 -4.59 11.16 -11.38
C ILE A 269 -4.05 12.36 -12.17
N GLY A 270 -4.89 13.35 -12.45
CA GLY A 270 -4.56 14.49 -13.31
C GLY A 270 -4.56 14.14 -14.80
N GLY A 271 -5.32 13.11 -15.21
CA GLY A 271 -5.39 12.69 -16.61
C GLY A 271 -6.00 11.31 -16.85
N GLY A 272 -5.72 10.76 -18.02
CA GLY A 272 -6.16 9.44 -18.44
C GLY A 272 -5.17 8.80 -19.41
N ASN A 273 -5.54 8.70 -20.70
CA ASN A 273 -4.62 8.24 -21.75
C ASN A 273 -3.55 9.29 -22.12
N ALA A 274 -3.75 10.53 -21.70
CA ALA A 274 -2.83 11.64 -21.80
C ALA A 274 -2.95 12.49 -20.52
N SER A 275 -2.02 13.45 -20.34
CA SER A 275 -2.12 14.46 -19.28
C SER A 275 -3.43 15.24 -19.42
N GLY A 276 -4.11 15.48 -18.31
CA GLY A 276 -5.42 16.12 -18.23
C GLY A 276 -5.42 17.33 -17.30
N GLY A 277 -6.47 17.42 -16.50
CA GLY A 277 -6.76 18.54 -15.60
C GLY A 277 -6.09 18.42 -14.24
N ILE A 278 -6.57 19.19 -13.27
CA ILE A 278 -6.06 19.19 -11.90
C ILE A 278 -6.73 18.07 -11.11
N GLY A 279 -5.98 17.02 -10.81
CA GLY A 279 -6.48 15.84 -10.10
C GLY A 279 -5.88 15.72 -8.72
N ASP A 280 -6.72 15.53 -7.69
CA ASP A 280 -6.28 15.32 -6.32
C ASP A 280 -6.88 14.02 -5.75
N LEU A 281 -6.02 13.15 -5.23
CA LEU A 281 -6.41 11.98 -4.45
C LEU A 281 -5.88 12.12 -3.04
N ILE A 282 -6.81 12.17 -2.09
CA ILE A 282 -6.54 12.34 -0.68
C ILE A 282 -6.90 11.06 0.07
N VAL A 283 -5.90 10.46 0.72
CA VAL A 283 -6.03 9.24 1.54
C VAL A 283 -5.75 9.59 3.00
N ASP A 284 -6.78 10.07 3.70
CA ASP A 284 -6.70 10.44 5.12
C ASP A 284 -6.76 9.23 6.07
N TYR A 285 -6.61 9.50 7.37
CA TYR A 285 -6.58 8.51 8.44
C TYR A 285 -7.73 7.48 8.37
N GLY A 286 -7.37 6.22 8.59
CA GLY A 286 -8.31 5.10 8.58
C GLY A 286 -8.81 4.69 7.20
N SER A 287 -8.41 5.42 6.14
CA SER A 287 -8.82 5.10 4.76
C SER A 287 -7.89 4.07 4.11
N THR A 288 -8.43 3.31 3.17
CA THR A 288 -7.64 2.42 2.30
C THR A 288 -8.01 2.61 0.84
N VAL A 289 -7.01 2.84 -0.01
CA VAL A 289 -7.16 2.77 -1.47
C VAL A 289 -6.34 1.59 -1.96
N THR A 290 -6.98 0.63 -2.60
CA THR A 290 -6.32 -0.52 -3.24
C THR A 290 -6.49 -0.42 -4.74
N THR A 291 -5.39 -0.30 -5.48
CA THR A 291 -5.34 -0.38 -6.93
C THR A 291 -4.52 -1.59 -7.36
N THR A 292 -5.13 -2.63 -7.91
CA THR A 292 -4.37 -3.83 -8.31
C THR A 292 -3.52 -3.61 -9.55
N GLY A 293 -3.89 -2.64 -10.39
CA GLY A 293 -3.13 -2.22 -11.55
C GLY A 293 -2.10 -1.14 -11.22
N ARG A 294 -1.83 -0.29 -12.22
CA ARG A 294 -0.94 0.86 -12.10
C ARG A 294 -1.68 2.06 -11.51
N THR A 295 -1.05 2.75 -10.56
CA THR A 295 -1.39 4.14 -10.24
C THR A 295 -0.42 5.08 -10.97
N ARG A 296 -0.93 6.00 -11.79
CA ARG A 296 -0.13 7.05 -12.44
C ARG A 296 -0.59 8.42 -11.99
N ILE A 297 0.38 9.26 -11.68
CA ILE A 297 0.19 10.66 -11.35
C ILE A 297 0.75 11.46 -12.52
N TRP A 298 -0.09 12.22 -13.20
CA TRP A 298 0.29 13.13 -14.28
C TRP A 298 0.81 14.46 -13.73
N ASP A 299 1.35 15.34 -14.59
CA ASP A 299 1.99 16.61 -14.17
C ASP A 299 1.09 17.51 -13.29
N ASN A 300 -0.23 17.47 -13.51
CA ASN A 300 -1.24 18.21 -12.75
C ASN A 300 -1.95 17.35 -11.69
N GLY A 301 -1.47 16.14 -11.46
CA GLY A 301 -1.97 15.21 -10.45
C GLY A 301 -1.24 15.37 -9.12
N LEU A 302 -1.98 15.20 -8.04
CA LEU A 302 -1.48 15.15 -6.68
C LEU A 302 -2.02 13.90 -5.98
N LEU A 303 -1.12 13.12 -5.39
CA LEU A 303 -1.45 12.05 -4.45
C LEU A 303 -1.02 12.47 -3.04
N SER A 304 -1.98 12.56 -2.13
CA SER A 304 -1.76 12.93 -0.73
C SER A 304 -2.07 11.75 0.20
N ILE A 305 -1.06 11.21 0.87
CA ILE A 305 -1.21 10.16 1.89
C ILE A 305 -1.02 10.82 3.27
N ARG A 306 -2.13 10.93 4.00
CA ARG A 306 -2.26 11.67 5.26
C ARG A 306 -2.87 10.79 6.35
N GLY A 307 -2.32 9.58 6.50
CA GLY A 307 -2.61 8.66 7.60
C GLY A 307 -3.39 7.42 7.17
N GLY A 308 -3.82 7.35 5.91
CA GLY A 308 -4.41 6.15 5.33
C GLY A 308 -3.38 5.25 4.65
N THR A 309 -3.88 4.22 3.98
CA THR A 309 -3.08 3.22 3.27
C THR A 309 -3.36 3.29 1.77
N LEU A 310 -2.32 3.49 0.96
CA LEU A 310 -2.36 3.25 -0.48
C LEU A 310 -1.65 1.94 -0.79
N VAL A 311 -2.39 0.98 -1.36
CA VAL A 311 -1.85 -0.22 -1.99
C VAL A 311 -1.96 -0.06 -3.50
N THR A 312 -0.87 -0.16 -4.24
CA THR A 312 -0.88 -0.10 -5.71
C THR A 312 -0.01 -1.22 -6.31
N GLY A 313 -0.38 -1.71 -7.49
CA GLY A 313 0.44 -2.66 -8.25
C GLY A 313 1.77 -2.04 -8.62
N SER A 314 1.73 -1.06 -9.53
CA SER A 314 2.88 -0.22 -9.85
C SER A 314 2.57 1.25 -9.63
N LEU A 315 3.62 2.07 -9.51
CA LEU A 315 3.52 3.52 -9.36
C LEU A 315 4.31 4.21 -10.47
N GLU A 316 3.66 5.12 -11.20
CA GLU A 316 4.30 6.03 -12.14
C GLU A 316 4.05 7.47 -11.68
N ASN A 317 5.10 8.28 -11.57
CA ASN A 317 4.97 9.64 -11.05
C ASN A 317 5.56 10.67 -12.03
N LEU A 318 4.71 11.57 -12.50
CA LEU A 318 5.04 12.76 -13.28
C LEU A 318 4.60 14.05 -12.54
N GLY A 319 3.80 13.93 -11.48
CA GLY A 319 3.23 15.03 -10.70
C GLY A 319 3.71 15.05 -9.25
N GLY A 320 2.79 15.39 -8.35
CA GLY A 320 3.05 15.53 -6.93
C GLY A 320 2.72 14.27 -6.12
N ILE A 321 3.60 13.93 -5.18
CA ILE A 321 3.30 13.01 -4.06
C ILE A 321 3.56 13.76 -2.76
N GLU A 322 2.52 13.88 -1.96
CA GLU A 322 2.56 14.36 -0.58
C GLU A 322 2.41 13.16 0.36
N TYR A 323 3.53 12.59 0.78
CA TYR A 323 3.55 11.48 1.72
C TYR A 323 3.91 11.99 3.12
N LEU A 324 2.88 12.22 3.96
CA LEU A 324 3.05 12.84 5.28
C LEU A 324 3.08 11.80 6.40
N VAL A 325 2.10 10.89 6.40
CA VAL A 325 1.92 9.79 7.36
C VAL A 325 1.09 8.70 6.71
N GLY A 326 1.15 7.46 7.20
CA GLY A 326 0.39 6.32 6.67
C GLY A 326 1.24 5.31 5.93
N VAL A 327 0.64 4.57 5.00
CA VAL A 327 1.26 3.43 4.34
C VAL A 327 1.25 3.60 2.82
N LEU A 328 2.42 3.42 2.20
CA LEU A 328 2.57 3.23 0.76
C LEU A 328 3.04 1.80 0.49
N HIS A 329 2.23 1.01 -0.20
CA HIS A 329 2.52 -0.39 -0.51
C HIS A 329 2.51 -0.65 -2.02
N LEU A 330 3.67 -1.04 -2.56
CA LEU A 330 3.86 -1.45 -3.95
C LEU A 330 3.88 -2.98 -4.04
N THR A 331 2.95 -3.56 -4.80
CA THR A 331 2.74 -5.03 -4.81
C THR A 331 3.30 -5.73 -6.04
N ALA A 332 3.53 -5.03 -7.15
CA ALA A 332 3.85 -5.64 -8.43
C ALA A 332 4.97 -4.95 -9.23
N SER A 333 5.63 -3.93 -8.68
CA SER A 333 6.76 -3.26 -9.32
C SER A 333 7.94 -3.10 -8.40
N ASP A 334 9.12 -3.05 -9.01
CA ASP A 334 10.33 -2.61 -8.34
C ASP A 334 10.24 -1.11 -7.99
N LEU A 335 11.02 -0.70 -7.00
CA LEU A 335 11.19 0.70 -6.61
C LEU A 335 12.64 1.13 -6.83
N THR A 336 12.83 2.27 -7.48
CA THR A 336 14.13 2.96 -7.53
C THR A 336 14.06 4.23 -6.70
N ILE A 337 15.03 4.41 -5.80
CA ILE A 337 15.27 5.66 -5.08
C ILE A 337 16.55 6.28 -5.62
N GLY A 338 16.44 7.48 -6.20
CA GLY A 338 17.49 8.12 -6.98
C GLY A 338 16.94 9.25 -7.86
N ASP A 339 17.80 9.92 -8.61
CA ASP A 339 17.42 11.08 -9.45
C ASP A 339 16.34 10.75 -10.50
N SER A 340 16.25 9.47 -10.91
CA SER A 340 15.22 8.94 -11.81
C SER A 340 14.12 8.12 -11.11
N GLY A 341 14.16 8.05 -9.78
CA GLY A 341 13.21 7.29 -8.97
C GLY A 341 11.85 7.97 -8.85
N VAL A 342 10.77 7.18 -8.76
CA VAL A 342 9.39 7.72 -8.69
C VAL A 342 9.09 8.49 -7.41
N LEU A 343 9.86 8.25 -6.34
CA LEU A 343 9.82 9.00 -5.08
C LEU A 343 10.99 10.00 -4.95
N GLY A 344 11.74 10.21 -6.04
CA GLY A 344 12.91 11.07 -6.08
C GLY A 344 14.14 10.48 -5.40
N ALA A 345 15.14 11.34 -5.17
CA ALA A 345 16.43 10.94 -4.63
C ALA A 345 16.42 10.66 -3.13
N VAL A 346 15.44 11.19 -2.38
CA VAL A 346 15.37 11.03 -0.92
C VAL A 346 13.99 10.57 -0.51
N LEU A 347 13.93 9.40 0.13
CA LEU A 347 12.76 8.91 0.85
C LEU A 347 13.03 9.02 2.35
N ALA A 348 12.35 9.96 3.01
CA ALA A 348 12.38 10.11 4.45
C ALA A 348 11.07 9.59 5.04
N LEU A 349 11.16 8.66 5.99
CA LEU A 349 10.04 8.07 6.70
C LEU A 349 10.15 8.49 8.16
N THR A 350 9.16 9.23 8.63
CA THR A 350 9.02 9.70 10.01
C THR A 350 8.07 8.77 10.78
N PRO A 351 7.71 9.03 12.06
CA PRO A 351 6.72 8.23 12.77
C PRO A 351 5.46 8.00 11.95
N ASP A 352 4.90 6.81 12.07
CA ASP A 352 3.68 6.36 11.38
C ASP A 352 3.77 6.35 9.84
N MET A 353 4.98 6.45 9.26
CA MET A 353 5.22 6.24 7.83
C MET A 353 5.79 4.84 7.56
N HIS A 354 5.13 4.10 6.66
CA HIS A 354 5.47 2.74 6.30
C HIS A 354 5.54 2.61 4.78
N THR A 355 6.72 2.37 4.23
CA THR A 355 6.84 2.02 2.79
C THR A 355 7.11 0.54 2.66
N ILE A 356 6.29 -0.15 1.88
CA ILE A 356 6.37 -1.59 1.64
C ILE A 356 6.51 -1.82 0.14
N VAL A 357 7.52 -2.60 -0.27
CA VAL A 357 7.74 -3.00 -1.66
C VAL A 357 7.85 -4.51 -1.71
N ASP A 358 6.87 -5.21 -2.27
CA ASP A 358 6.88 -6.68 -2.29
C ASP A 358 7.99 -7.25 -3.18
N GLN A 359 8.44 -6.45 -4.15
CA GLN A 359 9.41 -6.84 -5.17
C GLN A 359 10.84 -6.38 -4.81
N HIS A 360 11.57 -5.76 -5.73
CA HIS A 360 12.94 -5.30 -5.52
C HIS A 360 13.01 -3.79 -5.30
N THR A 361 13.86 -3.35 -4.37
CA THR A 361 14.24 -1.94 -4.25
C THR A 361 15.69 -1.72 -4.65
N THR A 362 15.95 -0.79 -5.58
CA THR A 362 17.28 -0.27 -5.87
C THR A 362 17.44 1.13 -5.29
N VAL A 363 18.44 1.34 -4.44
CA VAL A 363 18.88 2.67 -4.02
C VAL A 363 20.08 3.04 -4.89
N ASP A 364 19.93 4.02 -5.76
CA ASP A 364 20.99 4.51 -6.63
C ASP A 364 22.09 5.21 -5.84
N VAL A 365 23.23 5.50 -6.47
CA VAL A 365 24.39 6.14 -5.82
C VAL A 365 24.06 7.48 -5.14
N ASN A 366 23.13 8.25 -5.71
CA ASN A 366 22.63 9.50 -5.14
C ASN A 366 21.33 9.31 -4.34
N GLY A 367 20.80 8.09 -4.31
CA GLY A 367 19.60 7.73 -3.58
C GLY A 367 19.84 7.64 -2.08
N SER A 368 18.86 8.06 -1.30
CA SER A 368 18.87 7.96 0.15
C SER A 368 17.51 7.52 0.69
N ILE A 369 17.50 6.46 1.50
CA ILE A 369 16.34 6.08 2.33
C ILE A 369 16.70 6.36 3.80
N ALA A 370 15.87 7.14 4.49
CA ALA A 370 16.01 7.42 5.91
C ALA A 370 14.73 7.01 6.64
N ALA A 371 14.79 5.92 7.42
CA ALA A 371 13.74 5.48 8.32
C ALA A 371 14.03 6.02 9.73
N ILE A 372 13.51 7.21 10.03
CA ILE A 372 13.66 7.89 11.31
C ILE A 372 12.34 7.68 12.07
N GLU A 373 12.30 6.71 12.98
CA GLU A 373 11.09 6.19 13.65
C GLU A 373 10.07 5.51 12.70
N GLY A 374 10.18 5.72 11.38
CA GLY A 374 9.38 5.03 10.37
C GLY A 374 9.88 3.63 10.01
N VAL A 375 9.16 2.98 9.09
CA VAL A 375 9.44 1.60 8.65
C VAL A 375 9.58 1.51 7.13
N PHE A 376 10.67 0.91 6.67
CA PHE A 376 10.85 0.55 5.27
C PHE A 376 10.95 -0.97 5.11
N SER A 377 10.15 -1.57 4.23
CA SER A 377 10.19 -2.99 3.91
C SER A 377 10.35 -3.22 2.41
N SER A 378 11.18 -4.18 2.02
CA SER A 378 11.37 -4.60 0.64
C SER A 378 11.51 -6.11 0.53
N GLY A 379 10.96 -6.72 -0.51
CA GLY A 379 11.15 -8.15 -0.79
C GLY A 379 12.62 -8.49 -0.99
N THR A 380 13.31 -7.77 -1.87
CA THR A 380 14.78 -7.80 -2.01
C THR A 380 15.34 -6.40 -2.17
N MET A 381 16.65 -6.20 -1.98
CA MET A 381 17.24 -4.86 -2.00
C MET A 381 18.66 -4.83 -2.59
N THR A 382 18.95 -3.79 -3.40
CA THR A 382 20.30 -3.40 -3.82
C THR A 382 20.58 -1.97 -3.38
N ASN A 383 21.54 -1.76 -2.49
CA ASN A 383 21.93 -0.43 -2.02
C ASN A 383 23.26 0.00 -2.64
N ASN A 384 23.21 0.97 -3.54
CA ASN A 384 24.39 1.65 -4.09
C ASN A 384 24.61 3.04 -3.47
N GLY A 385 23.61 3.57 -2.76
CA GLY A 385 23.60 4.88 -2.13
C GLY A 385 23.60 4.79 -0.60
N ARG A 386 22.68 5.49 0.04
CA ARG A 386 22.60 5.58 1.51
C ARG A 386 21.29 5.04 2.06
N MET A 387 21.39 4.24 3.11
CA MET A 387 20.26 3.84 3.94
C MET A 387 20.58 4.20 5.39
N THR A 388 19.61 4.78 6.09
CA THR A 388 19.77 5.19 7.49
C THR A 388 18.53 4.80 8.28
N VAL A 389 18.74 4.21 9.45
CA VAL A 389 17.70 3.91 10.44
C VAL A 389 18.06 4.62 11.73
N VAL A 390 17.10 5.35 12.30
CA VAL A 390 17.19 5.98 13.62
C VAL A 390 15.89 5.70 14.36
N ASP A 391 15.90 4.94 15.46
CA ASP A 391 14.70 4.55 16.22
C ASP A 391 13.60 3.84 15.40
N GLY A 392 13.89 3.48 14.15
CA GLY A 392 12.95 2.88 13.19
C GLY A 392 13.33 1.45 12.81
N ALA A 393 12.79 0.99 11.69
CA ALA A 393 13.09 -0.33 11.18
C ALA A 393 13.28 -0.38 9.65
N MET A 394 14.19 -1.25 9.22
CA MET A 394 14.31 -1.69 7.83
C MET A 394 14.17 -3.21 7.76
N GLN A 395 13.35 -3.71 6.83
CA GLN A 395 13.12 -5.14 6.62
C GLN A 395 13.40 -5.54 5.17
N PHE A 396 14.22 -6.58 5.00
CA PHE A 396 14.50 -7.21 3.70
C PHE A 396 14.17 -8.70 3.80
N GLU A 397 13.12 -9.15 3.09
CA GLU A 397 12.59 -10.50 3.25
C GLU A 397 13.42 -11.59 2.54
N GLY A 398 14.11 -11.19 1.47
CA GLY A 398 14.91 -12.04 0.61
C GLY A 398 16.34 -11.54 0.39
N PRO A 399 17.08 -12.17 -0.54
CA PRO A 399 18.48 -11.86 -0.79
C PRO A 399 18.68 -10.39 -1.11
N SER A 400 19.58 -9.75 -0.36
CA SER A 400 19.83 -8.32 -0.48
C SER A 400 21.32 -8.03 -0.48
N THR A 401 21.71 -6.93 -1.12
CA THR A 401 23.12 -6.53 -1.28
C THR A 401 23.31 -5.08 -0.89
N ASN A 402 24.27 -4.82 0.00
CA ASN A 402 24.86 -3.49 0.15
C ASN A 402 26.12 -3.43 -0.70
N SER A 403 26.06 -2.75 -1.85
CA SER A 403 27.13 -2.70 -2.84
C SER A 403 28.39 -2.00 -2.30
N PRO A 404 29.55 -2.07 -2.98
CA PRO A 404 30.78 -1.42 -2.52
C PRO A 404 30.70 0.09 -2.27
N THR A 405 29.82 0.80 -3.00
CA THR A 405 29.55 2.23 -2.78
C THR A 405 28.44 2.48 -1.75
N GLY A 406 27.68 1.44 -1.42
CA GLY A 406 26.53 1.50 -0.54
C GLY A 406 26.94 1.70 0.92
N ARG A 407 26.12 2.47 1.63
CA ARG A 407 26.22 2.64 3.08
C ARG A 407 24.88 2.36 3.74
N ILE A 408 24.89 1.51 4.75
CA ILE A 408 23.79 1.32 5.69
C ILE A 408 24.26 1.83 7.06
N SER A 409 23.43 2.60 7.75
CA SER A 409 23.69 3.08 9.11
C SER A 409 22.46 2.85 9.98
N VAL A 410 22.61 2.14 11.09
CA VAL A 410 21.51 1.82 12.03
C VAL A 410 21.88 2.38 13.40
N VAL A 411 21.02 3.21 13.95
CA VAL A 411 21.16 3.85 15.27
C VAL A 411 19.88 3.59 16.05
N ASP A 412 19.97 2.97 17.23
CA ASP A 412 18.82 2.67 18.09
C ASP A 412 17.66 1.94 17.37
N GLY A 413 17.98 1.23 16.28
CA GLY A 413 17.04 0.73 15.30
C GLY A 413 17.19 -0.75 15.00
N THR A 414 16.25 -1.28 14.22
CA THR A 414 16.24 -2.69 13.81
C THR A 414 16.49 -2.85 12.31
N LEU A 415 17.38 -3.76 11.96
CA LEU A 415 17.56 -4.29 10.61
C LEU A 415 17.11 -5.75 10.58
N ALA A 416 15.99 -6.04 9.93
CA ALA A 416 15.47 -7.38 9.72
C ALA A 416 15.83 -7.90 8.32
N LEU A 417 16.36 -9.12 8.25
CA LEU A 417 16.96 -9.74 7.09
C LEU A 417 16.40 -11.16 6.89
N GLY A 418 16.53 -11.68 5.68
CA GLY A 418 16.24 -13.09 5.40
C GLY A 418 17.19 -14.05 6.12
N ILE A 419 16.78 -15.31 6.21
CA ILE A 419 17.51 -16.40 6.89
C ILE A 419 17.99 -17.42 5.86
N GLY A 420 19.22 -17.90 6.04
CA GLY A 420 19.89 -18.87 5.17
C GLY A 420 20.86 -18.21 4.19
N ALA A 421 21.89 -18.94 3.79
CA ALA A 421 22.97 -18.44 2.94
C ALA A 421 22.52 -17.82 1.61
N ALA A 422 21.37 -18.25 1.08
CA ALA A 422 20.79 -17.75 -0.17
C ALA A 422 19.87 -16.52 0.02
N ASN A 423 19.44 -16.20 1.25
CA ASN A 423 18.46 -15.14 1.52
C ASN A 423 18.98 -14.05 2.49
N ARG A 424 20.26 -14.14 2.87
CA ARG A 424 20.93 -13.18 3.76
C ARG A 424 21.21 -11.83 3.09
N LEU A 425 21.54 -10.83 3.90
CA LEU A 425 22.20 -9.62 3.41
C LEU A 425 23.67 -9.92 3.10
N THR A 426 24.12 -9.58 1.90
CA THR A 426 25.55 -9.55 1.54
C THR A 426 26.05 -8.10 1.61
N ASN A 427 26.88 -7.80 2.60
CA ASN A 427 27.52 -6.51 2.77
C ASN A 427 28.86 -6.47 2.02
N GLN A 428 28.95 -5.64 0.98
CA GLN A 428 30.17 -5.33 0.24
C GLN A 428 30.62 -3.87 0.43
N GLY A 429 29.76 -3.05 1.03
CA GLY A 429 30.00 -1.64 1.33
C GLY A 429 30.19 -1.38 2.83
N LYS A 430 29.75 -0.21 3.27
CA LYS A 430 29.84 0.22 4.67
C LYS A 430 28.57 -0.14 5.43
N LEU A 431 28.71 -0.77 6.59
CA LEU A 431 27.63 -0.99 7.55
C LEU A 431 28.06 -0.42 8.91
N ASP A 432 27.33 0.58 9.39
CA ASP A 432 27.57 1.21 10.69
C ASP A 432 26.41 0.88 11.64
N LEU A 433 26.72 0.37 12.83
CA LEU A 433 25.74 -0.06 13.83
C LEU A 433 26.02 0.65 15.16
N LEU A 434 25.03 1.32 15.72
CA LEU A 434 25.09 1.93 17.05
C LEU A 434 23.81 1.57 17.79
N ASP A 435 23.92 0.87 18.92
CA ASP A 435 22.75 0.48 19.71
C ASP A 435 21.68 -0.26 18.86
N ALA A 436 22.14 -1.12 17.94
CA ALA A 436 21.34 -1.69 16.86
C ALA A 436 21.04 -3.17 17.05
N VAL A 437 19.87 -3.60 16.55
CA VAL A 437 19.48 -5.01 16.49
C VAL A 437 19.44 -5.48 15.04
N VAL A 438 20.16 -6.56 14.74
CA VAL A 438 20.14 -7.23 13.43
C VAL A 438 19.47 -8.59 13.58
N ASN A 439 18.30 -8.74 12.94
CA ASN A 439 17.53 -9.97 12.90
C ASN A 439 17.75 -10.64 11.55
N GLY A 440 18.11 -11.92 11.53
CA GLY A 440 18.41 -12.65 10.29
C GLY A 440 19.90 -12.67 9.94
N ASP A 441 20.21 -13.29 8.80
CA ASP A 441 21.59 -13.65 8.46
C ASP A 441 22.31 -12.53 7.70
N LEU A 442 23.61 -12.39 8.00
CA LEU A 442 24.49 -11.39 7.43
C LEU A 442 25.78 -12.03 6.91
N HIS A 443 26.19 -11.66 5.71
CA HIS A 443 27.50 -11.97 5.17
C HIS A 443 28.30 -10.71 4.91
N ASN A 444 29.42 -10.57 5.59
CA ASN A 444 30.33 -9.45 5.44
C ASN A 444 31.48 -9.84 4.51
N ALA A 445 31.54 -9.25 3.32
CA ALA A 445 32.50 -9.64 2.30
C ALA A 445 33.94 -9.25 2.68
N ALA A 446 34.91 -9.98 2.15
CA ALA A 446 36.33 -9.69 2.35
C ALA A 446 36.68 -8.23 1.97
N GLY A 447 37.56 -7.60 2.74
CA GLY A 447 37.99 -6.21 2.53
C GLY A 447 36.98 -5.15 2.97
N THR A 448 35.84 -5.55 3.54
CA THR A 448 34.85 -4.62 4.11
C THR A 448 34.98 -4.51 5.63
N THR A 449 34.33 -3.50 6.21
CA THR A 449 34.30 -3.30 7.65
C THR A 449 32.89 -2.94 8.10
N ILE A 450 32.36 -3.71 9.04
CA ILE A 450 31.22 -3.33 9.86
C ILE A 450 31.79 -2.53 11.03
N THR A 451 31.32 -1.29 11.21
CA THR A 451 31.64 -0.53 12.42
C THR A 451 30.51 -0.68 13.44
N HIS A 452 30.87 -0.90 14.70
CA HIS A 452 29.90 -1.02 15.78
C HIS A 452 30.23 -0.13 16.98
N GLY A 453 29.20 0.34 17.67
CA GLY A 453 29.28 1.10 18.92
C GLY A 453 28.05 0.83 19.79
N GLY A 454 28.11 1.23 21.07
CA GLY A 454 27.01 0.95 21.99
C GLY A 454 26.77 -0.55 22.17
N ALA A 455 25.52 -0.98 22.26
CA ALA A 455 25.12 -2.39 22.32
C ALA A 455 24.59 -2.88 20.96
N VAL A 456 25.31 -3.78 20.29
CA VAL A 456 24.86 -4.37 19.01
C VAL A 456 24.53 -5.84 19.20
N GLN A 457 23.38 -6.27 18.69
CA GLN A 457 22.92 -7.65 18.77
C GLN A 457 22.69 -8.25 17.39
N PHE A 458 23.29 -9.41 17.13
CA PHE A 458 23.06 -10.23 15.95
C PHE A 458 22.27 -11.50 16.32
N ASN A 459 21.03 -11.58 15.86
CA ASN A 459 20.13 -12.70 16.15
C ASN A 459 20.19 -13.83 15.12
N GLY A 460 20.68 -13.55 13.90
CA GLY A 460 21.01 -14.58 12.91
C GLY A 460 22.51 -14.84 12.80
N ARG A 461 22.90 -15.62 11.80
CA ARG A 461 24.31 -15.95 11.54
C ARG A 461 25.05 -14.77 10.95
N VAL A 462 26.23 -14.49 11.48
CA VAL A 462 27.19 -13.55 10.88
C VAL A 462 28.34 -14.34 10.29
N THR A 463 28.61 -14.13 9.00
CA THR A 463 29.59 -14.90 8.23
C THR A 463 30.49 -14.01 7.38
N GLY A 464 31.61 -14.55 6.92
CA GLY A 464 32.46 -13.94 5.89
C GLY A 464 33.64 -13.16 6.43
N ASP A 465 34.61 -12.92 5.56
CA ASP A 465 35.98 -12.51 5.94
C ASP A 465 36.13 -11.00 6.18
N GLY A 466 35.03 -10.24 6.14
CA GLY A 466 35.03 -8.81 6.42
C GLY A 466 35.20 -8.51 7.91
N GLN A 467 35.88 -7.41 8.23
CA GLN A 467 36.16 -7.03 9.62
C GLN A 467 34.91 -6.54 10.35
N LEU A 468 34.83 -6.81 11.64
CA LEU A 468 33.91 -6.20 12.60
C LEU A 468 34.77 -5.40 13.57
N SER A 469 34.61 -4.08 13.60
CA SER A 469 35.47 -3.19 14.39
C SER A 469 34.66 -2.17 15.19
N GLY A 470 35.06 -1.92 16.43
CA GLY A 470 34.29 -1.06 17.32
C GLY A 470 34.66 -1.23 18.78
N GLY A 471 34.30 -0.23 19.59
CA GLY A 471 34.51 -0.24 21.04
C GLY A 471 33.28 -0.63 21.86
N GLY A 472 32.15 -0.93 21.20
CA GLY A 472 30.89 -1.30 21.86
C GLY A 472 30.84 -2.76 22.32
N HIS A 473 29.72 -3.12 22.93
CA HIS A 473 29.36 -4.49 23.28
C HIS A 473 28.68 -5.18 22.10
N VAL A 474 29.18 -6.35 21.68
CA VAL A 474 28.56 -7.15 20.60
C VAL A 474 28.02 -8.45 21.18
N THR A 475 26.76 -8.77 20.89
CA THR A 475 26.15 -10.06 21.21
C THR A 475 25.87 -10.86 19.94
N PHE A 476 26.42 -12.07 19.86
CA PHE A 476 26.07 -13.06 18.84
C PHE A 476 25.11 -14.10 19.44
N ALA A 477 23.92 -14.23 18.87
CA ALA A 477 22.92 -15.20 19.31
C ALA A 477 22.58 -16.28 18.26
N GLY A 478 22.77 -16.00 16.97
CA GLY A 478 22.40 -16.91 15.87
C GLY A 478 23.57 -17.70 15.25
N GLY A 479 24.80 -17.38 15.61
CA GLY A 479 26.03 -18.02 15.09
C GLY A 479 27.04 -17.00 14.55
N PHE A 480 28.32 -17.33 14.67
CA PHE A 480 29.41 -16.52 14.14
C PHE A 480 30.45 -17.38 13.43
N GLU A 481 30.76 -17.02 12.19
CA GLU A 481 31.70 -17.70 11.30
C GLU A 481 32.66 -16.64 10.71
N PRO A 482 33.76 -16.29 11.43
CA PRO A 482 34.62 -15.15 11.12
C PRO A 482 35.29 -15.20 9.74
N SER A 483 35.41 -16.39 9.12
CA SER A 483 35.90 -16.54 7.75
C SER A 483 35.80 -17.99 7.23
N ALA A 484 36.00 -18.18 5.93
CA ALA A 484 36.23 -19.50 5.31
C ALA A 484 37.73 -19.88 5.17
N GLU A 485 38.62 -18.92 5.45
CA GLU A 485 40.07 -19.04 5.47
C GLU A 485 40.60 -18.38 6.75
N ALA A 486 41.67 -18.89 7.35
CA ALA A 486 42.16 -18.41 8.64
C ALA A 486 42.30 -16.87 8.73
N THR A 487 41.62 -16.23 9.68
CA THR A 487 41.60 -14.76 9.83
C THR A 487 41.81 -14.32 11.28
N ALA A 488 42.53 -13.22 11.48
CA ALA A 488 42.60 -12.53 12.77
C ALA A 488 41.54 -11.42 12.83
N LEU A 489 40.65 -11.50 13.81
CA LEU A 489 39.61 -10.51 14.06
C LEU A 489 39.81 -9.85 15.43
N ALA A 490 39.57 -8.54 15.52
CA ALA A 490 39.74 -7.79 16.76
C ALA A 490 38.50 -6.98 17.15
N PHE A 491 38.01 -7.19 18.36
CA PHE A 491 36.96 -6.40 18.99
C PHE A 491 37.57 -5.46 20.03
N GLY A 492 37.29 -4.16 19.91
CA GLY A 492 37.80 -3.16 20.86
C GLY A 492 37.02 -3.09 22.18
N GLY A 493 35.81 -3.66 22.21
CA GLY A 493 34.94 -3.72 23.39
C GLY A 493 34.69 -5.14 23.88
N ASP A 494 33.53 -5.33 24.49
CA ASP A 494 33.06 -6.60 25.05
C ASP A 494 32.37 -7.47 23.98
N VAL A 495 32.44 -8.79 24.12
CA VAL A 495 31.72 -9.74 23.25
C VAL A 495 30.98 -10.78 24.08
N SER A 496 29.71 -11.00 23.75
CA SER A 496 28.88 -12.07 24.30
C SER A 496 28.51 -13.08 23.23
N PHE A 497 28.76 -14.35 23.48
CA PHE A 497 28.18 -15.46 22.73
C PHE A 497 27.02 -16.03 23.55
N ALA A 498 25.79 -15.91 23.04
CA ALA A 498 24.60 -16.38 23.75
C ALA A 498 24.50 -17.91 23.77
N GLY A 499 23.64 -18.47 24.63
CA GLY A 499 23.47 -19.92 24.75
C GLY A 499 23.00 -20.64 23.48
N THR A 500 22.40 -19.91 22.53
CA THR A 500 21.97 -20.43 21.22
C THR A 500 23.02 -20.25 20.13
N ASN A 501 24.12 -19.56 20.42
CA ASN A 501 25.16 -19.26 19.44
C ASN A 501 26.01 -20.50 19.13
N SER A 502 26.40 -20.63 17.85
CA SER A 502 27.47 -21.53 17.42
C SER A 502 28.61 -20.69 16.86
N LEU A 503 29.78 -20.73 17.50
CA LEU A 503 31.01 -20.12 17.00
C LEU A 503 31.80 -21.18 16.22
N LEU A 504 31.99 -20.98 14.93
CA LEU A 504 32.84 -21.84 14.09
C LEU A 504 34.26 -21.29 14.04
N MET A 505 35.26 -22.13 14.32
CA MET A 505 36.68 -21.81 14.20
C MET A 505 37.40 -22.89 13.39
N GLN A 506 38.27 -22.50 12.48
CA GLN A 506 39.01 -23.40 11.60
C GLN A 506 40.50 -23.46 11.95
N ILE A 507 41.10 -24.65 11.82
CA ILE A 507 42.54 -24.90 12.04
C ILE A 507 43.12 -25.64 10.83
N GLY A 508 43.99 -24.98 10.08
CA GLY A 508 44.74 -25.52 8.93
C GLY A 508 46.26 -25.54 9.12
N GLY A 509 46.77 -25.01 10.24
CA GLY A 509 48.19 -24.94 10.57
C GLY A 509 48.42 -24.27 11.93
N THR A 510 49.62 -23.73 12.17
CA THR A 510 50.06 -23.27 13.51
C THR A 510 50.22 -21.75 13.64
N THR A 511 49.97 -21.00 12.57
CA THR A 511 50.10 -19.53 12.54
C THR A 511 48.73 -18.87 12.76
N PRO A 512 48.51 -18.10 13.85
CA PRO A 512 47.23 -17.45 14.11
C PRO A 512 46.89 -16.45 13.01
N GLY A 513 45.61 -16.42 12.63
CA GLY A 513 45.04 -15.51 11.64
C GLY A 513 45.56 -15.67 10.21
N ALA A 514 46.40 -16.68 9.95
CA ALA A 514 46.90 -17.03 8.63
C ALA A 514 46.73 -18.52 8.31
N GLU A 515 46.81 -19.38 9.33
CA GLU A 515 46.60 -20.83 9.20
C GLU A 515 45.52 -21.37 10.16
N TYR A 516 45.13 -20.62 11.19
CA TYR A 516 43.92 -20.91 11.98
C TYR A 516 43.21 -19.62 12.43
N ASP A 517 41.92 -19.70 12.73
CA ASP A 517 41.13 -18.55 13.15
C ASP A 517 41.54 -18.05 14.54
N GLN A 518 41.65 -16.74 14.70
CA GLN A 518 41.88 -16.11 16.00
C GLN A 518 40.98 -14.89 16.18
N ILE A 519 40.31 -14.81 17.34
CA ILE A 519 39.55 -13.63 17.74
C ILE A 519 40.20 -13.00 18.98
N ALA A 520 40.59 -11.74 18.88
CA ALA A 520 41.09 -10.94 19.98
C ALA A 520 39.99 -9.99 20.49
N ILE A 521 39.69 -10.06 21.78
CA ILE A 521 38.67 -9.23 22.44
C ILE A 521 39.39 -8.38 23.48
N VAL A 522 39.44 -7.06 23.28
CA VAL A 522 40.10 -6.16 24.24
C VAL A 522 39.36 -6.14 25.58
N GLY A 523 38.02 -6.19 25.53
CA GLY A 523 37.15 -6.23 26.70
C GLY A 523 36.97 -7.64 27.29
N SER A 524 35.80 -7.84 27.88
CA SER A 524 35.36 -9.10 28.45
C SER A 524 34.66 -9.98 27.41
N ALA A 525 34.89 -11.29 27.52
CA ALA A 525 34.23 -12.33 26.72
C ALA A 525 33.27 -13.13 27.61
N ALA A 526 31.97 -13.04 27.32
CA ALA A 526 30.96 -13.91 27.92
C ALA A 526 30.72 -15.10 26.99
N LEU A 527 31.14 -16.28 27.42
CA LEU A 527 31.10 -17.51 26.62
C LEU A 527 29.93 -18.38 27.05
N ALA A 528 29.03 -18.65 26.11
CA ALA A 528 28.00 -19.67 26.19
C ALA A 528 27.75 -20.22 24.77
N GLY A 529 26.86 -21.21 24.65
CA GLY A 529 26.60 -21.87 23.38
C GLY A 529 27.74 -22.81 22.99
N THR A 530 27.89 -23.09 21.70
CA THR A 530 28.83 -24.10 21.20
C THR A 530 30.03 -23.47 20.48
N LEU A 531 31.23 -23.97 20.79
CA LEU A 531 32.43 -23.78 19.98
C LEU A 531 32.60 -25.00 19.07
N ASP A 532 32.41 -24.80 17.78
CA ASP A 532 32.62 -25.80 16.72
C ASP A 532 34.00 -25.58 16.10
N VAL A 533 34.86 -26.60 16.14
CA VAL A 533 36.20 -26.53 15.56
C VAL A 533 36.31 -27.48 14.39
N GLN A 534 36.87 -26.99 13.28
CA GLN A 534 37.07 -27.78 12.06
C GLN A 534 38.53 -27.79 11.63
N LEU A 535 39.04 -28.97 11.28
CA LEU A 535 40.34 -29.10 10.62
C LEU A 535 40.16 -28.88 9.12
N VAL A 536 40.93 -27.95 8.56
CA VAL A 536 40.87 -27.59 7.13
C VAL A 536 42.18 -27.95 6.42
N GLY A 537 42.16 -27.99 5.09
CA GLY A 537 43.38 -28.25 4.29
C GLY A 537 44.04 -29.62 4.49
N GLY A 538 43.37 -30.57 5.15
CA GLY A 538 43.94 -31.87 5.51
C GLY A 538 44.96 -31.81 6.65
N PHE A 539 44.96 -30.72 7.43
CA PHE A 539 45.85 -30.55 8.58
C PHE A 539 45.59 -31.62 9.65
N ILE A 540 46.68 -32.22 10.14
CA ILE A 540 46.65 -33.20 11.22
C ILE A 540 47.45 -32.61 12.39
N PRO A 541 46.79 -32.16 13.47
CA PRO A 541 47.47 -31.63 14.64
C PRO A 541 48.40 -32.66 15.29
N ALA A 542 49.60 -32.24 15.67
CA ALA A 542 50.62 -33.07 16.30
C ALA A 542 50.71 -32.79 17.81
N ALA A 543 51.11 -33.79 18.60
CA ALA A 543 51.31 -33.66 20.04
C ALA A 543 52.20 -32.45 20.38
N GLY A 544 51.76 -31.65 21.36
CA GLY A 544 52.44 -30.44 21.82
C GLY A 544 52.09 -29.17 21.06
N GLN A 545 51.35 -29.25 19.94
CA GLN A 545 50.83 -28.04 19.27
C GLN A 545 49.74 -27.38 20.10
N SER A 546 49.62 -26.07 19.99
CA SER A 546 48.61 -25.27 20.70
C SER A 546 48.07 -24.16 19.80
N PHE A 547 46.78 -23.88 19.91
CA PHE A 547 46.04 -22.92 19.09
C PHE A 547 45.28 -21.98 20.02
N ALA A 548 45.69 -20.71 20.06
CA ALA A 548 45.04 -19.69 20.87
C ALA A 548 43.86 -19.10 20.08
N LEU A 549 42.69 -19.73 20.21
CA LEU A 549 41.50 -19.39 19.41
C LEU A 549 40.89 -18.04 19.84
N LEU A 550 40.84 -17.78 21.15
CA LEU A 550 40.39 -16.50 21.69
C LEU A 550 41.46 -15.88 22.56
N GLU A 551 41.64 -14.57 22.42
CA GLU A 551 42.29 -13.70 23.41
C GLU A 551 41.23 -12.77 24.00
N TYR A 552 41.27 -12.53 25.31
CA TYR A 552 40.30 -11.67 25.98
C TYR A 552 40.91 -10.93 27.18
N GLY A 553 40.40 -9.74 27.51
CA GLY A 553 40.79 -9.02 28.73
C GLY A 553 40.27 -9.69 30.01
N ALA A 554 39.09 -10.29 29.95
CA ALA A 554 38.52 -11.14 30.99
C ALA A 554 37.51 -12.13 30.40
N ARG A 555 37.19 -13.21 31.12
CA ARG A 555 36.19 -14.22 30.71
C ARG A 555 35.16 -14.49 31.80
N SER A 556 33.93 -14.74 31.36
CA SER A 556 32.92 -15.46 32.14
C SER A 556 32.28 -16.57 31.30
N GLY A 557 31.91 -17.69 31.91
CA GLY A 557 31.27 -18.82 31.22
C GLY A 557 32.23 -19.62 30.33
N GLU A 558 31.74 -20.71 29.77
CA GLU A 558 32.48 -21.67 28.93
C GLU A 558 31.58 -22.11 27.76
N PHE A 559 32.20 -22.54 26.67
CA PHE A 559 31.49 -23.15 25.56
C PHE A 559 31.21 -24.63 25.82
N ASP A 560 30.08 -25.11 25.30
CA ASP A 560 29.95 -26.51 24.91
C ASP A 560 30.89 -26.76 23.72
N LEU A 561 31.63 -27.86 23.73
CA LEU A 561 32.70 -28.11 22.76
C LEU A 561 32.27 -29.14 21.72
N ASN A 562 32.37 -28.78 20.43
CA ASN A 562 32.33 -29.72 19.31
C ASN A 562 33.69 -29.71 18.61
N LEU A 563 34.54 -30.68 18.96
CA LEU A 563 35.92 -30.73 18.49
C LEU A 563 36.11 -31.86 17.45
N PRO A 564 36.98 -31.66 16.45
CA PRO A 564 37.22 -32.66 15.42
C PRO A 564 38.04 -33.82 16.01
N PRO A 565 37.84 -35.06 15.56
CA PRO A 565 38.60 -36.20 16.07
C PRO A 565 40.08 -36.08 15.72
N LEU A 566 40.96 -36.46 16.65
CA LEU A 566 42.40 -36.55 16.45
C LEU A 566 42.83 -38.00 16.20
N PRO A 567 43.90 -38.24 15.42
CA PRO A 567 44.37 -39.59 15.15
C PRO A 567 45.13 -40.21 16.34
N GLY A 568 45.08 -41.53 16.45
CA GLY A 568 45.88 -42.30 17.41
C GLY A 568 45.49 -42.03 18.87
N SER A 569 46.50 -41.82 19.72
CA SER A 569 46.35 -41.51 21.16
C SER A 569 46.34 -40.01 21.44
N LEU A 570 46.08 -39.17 20.44
CA LEU A 570 46.02 -37.72 20.61
C LEU A 570 44.63 -37.31 21.12
N ASP A 571 44.61 -36.30 21.98
CA ASP A 571 43.36 -35.72 22.51
C ASP A 571 43.48 -34.20 22.66
N TRP A 572 42.35 -33.52 22.63
CA TRP A 572 42.27 -32.08 22.83
C TRP A 572 42.31 -31.75 24.31
N VAL A 573 43.28 -30.93 24.70
CA VAL A 573 43.35 -30.32 26.03
C VAL A 573 42.88 -28.88 25.90
N VAL A 574 41.71 -28.59 26.48
CA VAL A 574 41.12 -27.24 26.46
C VAL A 574 41.55 -26.49 27.70
N ASN A 575 42.14 -25.31 27.52
CA ASN A 575 42.57 -24.46 28.62
C ASN A 575 41.92 -23.07 28.53
N TYR A 576 41.07 -22.75 29.50
CA TYR A 576 40.50 -21.43 29.69
C TYR A 576 41.36 -20.62 30.68
N GLY A 577 42.38 -19.95 30.16
CA GLY A 577 43.24 -19.06 30.94
C GLY A 577 42.56 -17.74 31.34
N PRO A 578 43.23 -16.89 32.13
CA PRO A 578 42.69 -15.59 32.51
C PRO A 578 42.56 -14.61 31.32
N GLY A 579 43.32 -14.81 30.24
CA GLY A 579 43.30 -13.93 29.06
C GLY A 579 43.25 -14.63 27.71
N SER A 580 43.06 -15.95 27.67
CA SER A 580 43.02 -16.70 26.41
C SER A 580 42.33 -18.05 26.54
N LEU A 581 41.60 -18.46 25.51
CA LEU A 581 41.17 -19.85 25.28
C LEU A 581 42.15 -20.53 24.34
N VAL A 582 42.81 -21.58 24.81
CA VAL A 582 43.80 -22.33 24.06
C VAL A 582 43.37 -23.79 23.93
N LEU A 583 43.40 -24.32 22.71
CA LEU A 583 43.33 -25.75 22.45
C LEU A 583 44.73 -26.30 22.24
N SER A 584 45.12 -27.29 23.03
CA SER A 584 46.40 -27.97 22.90
C SER A 584 46.22 -29.43 22.53
N VAL A 585 47.17 -30.00 21.79
CA VAL A 585 47.16 -31.42 21.43
C VAL A 585 47.96 -32.18 22.47
N GLY A 586 47.27 -32.91 23.33
CA GLY A 586 47.87 -33.83 24.29
C GLY A 586 48.12 -35.21 23.68
N SER A 587 48.84 -36.04 24.43
CA SER A 587 48.87 -37.49 24.22
C SER A 587 48.27 -38.17 25.45
N THR A 588 47.39 -39.14 25.25
CA THR A 588 46.84 -39.97 26.33
C THR A 588 47.82 -41.05 26.80
N THR A 589 49.00 -41.16 26.18
CA THR A 589 50.06 -42.06 26.64
C THR A 589 50.50 -41.66 28.04
N LEU A 590 50.15 -42.47 29.03
CA LEU A 590 50.75 -42.39 30.35
C LEU A 590 52.27 -42.62 30.19
N PRO A 591 53.14 -41.86 30.88
CA PRO A 591 54.57 -42.16 30.88
C PRO A 591 54.81 -43.61 31.34
N GLY A 592 55.22 -44.48 30.43
CA GLY A 592 55.39 -45.91 30.65
C GLY A 592 54.37 -46.82 29.98
N ASP A 593 53.34 -46.30 29.31
CA ASP A 593 52.42 -47.05 28.42
C ASP A 593 53.07 -47.17 27.03
N LEU A 594 53.93 -48.18 26.89
CA LEU A 594 54.70 -48.42 25.67
C LEU A 594 53.88 -49.19 24.62
N ASN A 595 52.76 -49.79 25.01
CA ASN A 595 51.90 -50.55 24.11
C ASN A 595 50.64 -49.81 23.62
N GLY A 596 50.36 -48.62 24.16
CA GLY A 596 49.27 -47.76 23.76
C GLY A 596 47.89 -48.24 24.20
N ASP A 597 47.81 -49.13 25.21
CA ASP A 597 46.55 -49.68 25.72
C ASP A 597 45.91 -48.82 26.82
N SER A 598 46.50 -47.66 27.11
CA SER A 598 46.07 -46.71 28.15
C SER A 598 46.23 -47.22 29.58
N LEU A 599 47.04 -48.27 29.81
CA LEU A 599 47.35 -48.80 31.14
C LEU A 599 48.87 -49.00 31.32
N VAL A 600 49.51 -48.26 32.23
CA VAL A 600 50.91 -48.55 32.61
C VAL A 600 50.98 -49.84 33.41
N ASN A 601 51.31 -50.94 32.74
CA ASN A 601 51.30 -52.28 33.29
C ASN A 601 52.52 -53.10 32.81
N ARG A 602 52.59 -54.38 33.19
CA ARG A 602 53.76 -55.21 32.88
C ARG A 602 53.89 -55.50 31.38
N ALA A 603 52.82 -55.36 30.60
CA ALA A 603 52.83 -55.50 29.15
C ALA A 603 53.68 -54.42 28.45
N ASP A 604 53.90 -53.28 29.10
CA ASP A 604 54.75 -52.20 28.56
C ASP A 604 56.25 -52.52 28.61
N LEU A 605 56.68 -53.41 29.51
CA LEU A 605 58.08 -53.81 29.65
C LEU A 605 58.56 -54.79 28.56
N VAL A 606 57.67 -55.23 27.67
CA VAL A 606 57.93 -56.32 26.69
C VAL A 606 57.86 -55.85 25.24
N ILE A 607 57.73 -54.53 25.02
CA ILE A 607 57.73 -53.87 23.70
C ILE A 607 59.09 -53.26 23.38
#